data_AF-A0AAN3KQJ9-F1
#
_entry.id   AF-A0AAN3KQJ9-F1
#
_cell.length_a   1.000
_cell.length_b   1.000
_cell.length_c   1.000
_cell.angle_alpha   90.00
_cell.angle_beta   90.00
_cell.angle_gamma   90.00
#
_symmetry.space_group_name_H-M   'P 1'
#
loop_
_entity.id
_entity.type
_entity.pdbx_description
1 polymer ?
#
loop_
_entity_poly.entity_id
_entity_poly.type
_entity_poly.pdbx_seq_one_letter_code
_entity_poly.pdbx_strand_id
1 'polypeptide(L)'
;MDKIYRNFIHRCSVYQGKVDILRFNRIEYDEWTHAKLTEGLMSDLWQNWCLFCRNLIHKSCRGAVCADTTVFGPRVTQYGNSWQRLGYEAKNINGTIKNNGHNSFLIRYEPTWGDIDKIVNIITHLNPKNKNCLLAAFGMGLKDINYLQLARNACAHKNVETIEELINKTKLFYDVTTLKKPSDFAWSLKKGTHSFAFYTWLYEMRIIAKNAILTC
;
A
#
# COMPACT_ATOMS: atom_id res chain seq x y z
N MET A 1 -7.69 16.48 2.78
CA MET A 1 -7.28 15.16 2.25
C MET A 1 -6.85 15.26 0.80
N ASP A 2 -7.45 16.17 0.03
CA ASP A 2 -7.18 16.41 -1.39
C ASP A 2 -5.68 16.49 -1.80
N LYS A 3 -4.83 17.27 -1.11
CA LYS A 3 -3.39 17.32 -1.45
C LYS A 3 -2.70 15.94 -1.36
N ILE A 4 -3.06 15.11 -0.37
CA ILE A 4 -2.52 13.75 -0.21
C ILE A 4 -2.94 12.89 -1.40
N TYR A 5 -4.21 12.99 -1.81
CA TYR A 5 -4.76 12.30 -2.98
C TYR A 5 -4.04 12.70 -4.27
N ARG A 6 -4.00 14.01 -4.58
CA ARG A 6 -3.46 14.52 -5.84
C ARG A 6 -2.00 14.13 -6.01
N ASN A 7 -1.21 14.24 -4.94
CA ASN A 7 0.18 13.80 -4.94
C ASN A 7 0.30 12.29 -5.22
N PHE A 8 -0.54 11.48 -4.58
CA PHE A 8 -0.53 10.03 -4.78
C PHE A 8 -0.91 9.63 -6.21
N ILE A 9 -1.99 10.20 -6.76
CA ILE A 9 -2.46 9.94 -8.12
C ILE A 9 -1.43 10.40 -9.15
N HIS A 10 -0.84 11.58 -8.98
CA HIS A 10 0.23 12.06 -9.85
C HIS A 10 1.40 11.07 -9.90
N ARG A 11 1.85 10.57 -8.74
CA ARG A 11 2.90 9.54 -8.67
C ARG A 11 2.46 8.23 -9.35
N CYS A 12 1.21 7.80 -9.18
CA CYS A 12 0.69 6.63 -9.87
C CYS A 12 0.71 6.79 -11.40
N SER A 13 0.44 7.98 -11.93
CA SER A 13 0.55 8.26 -13.36
C SER A 13 2.00 8.21 -13.85
N VAL A 14 2.93 8.74 -13.05
CA VAL A 14 4.38 8.63 -13.35
C VAL A 14 4.84 7.17 -13.37
N TYR A 15 4.42 6.36 -12.39
CA TYR A 15 4.75 4.93 -12.39
C TYR A 15 4.15 4.19 -13.58
N GLN A 16 2.90 4.48 -13.94
CA GLN A 16 2.28 3.91 -15.13
C GLN A 16 3.09 4.23 -16.39
N GLY A 17 3.48 5.48 -16.61
CA GLY A 17 4.30 5.85 -17.77
C GLY A 17 5.65 5.14 -17.81
N LYS A 18 6.32 4.95 -16.66
CA LYS A 18 7.58 4.18 -16.59
C LYS A 18 7.37 2.70 -16.89
N VAL A 19 6.27 2.11 -16.44
CA VAL A 19 5.90 0.71 -16.72
C VAL A 19 5.59 0.53 -18.20
N ASP A 20 4.87 1.48 -18.80
CA ASP A 20 4.56 1.47 -20.23
C ASP A 20 5.85 1.48 -21.06
N ILE A 21 6.80 2.39 -20.75
CA ILE A 21 8.12 2.43 -21.40
C ILE A 21 8.84 1.08 -21.26
N LEU A 22 8.93 0.55 -20.03
CA LEU A 22 9.65 -0.69 -19.76
C LEU A 22 9.04 -1.90 -20.49
N ARG A 23 7.71 -1.91 -20.63
CA ARG A 23 6.97 -2.92 -21.37
C ARG A 23 7.17 -2.81 -22.88
N PHE A 24 6.97 -1.62 -23.46
CA PHE A 24 7.04 -1.43 -24.91
C PHE A 24 8.47 -1.55 -25.45
N ASN A 25 9.45 -1.18 -24.64
CA ASN A 25 10.87 -1.24 -25.01
C ASN A 25 11.55 -2.51 -24.46
N ARG A 26 10.79 -3.58 -24.17
CA ARG A 26 11.33 -4.81 -23.54
C ARG A 26 12.55 -5.37 -24.26
N ILE A 27 12.56 -5.30 -25.60
CA ILE A 27 13.63 -5.81 -26.47
C ILE A 27 14.91 -4.97 -26.41
N GLU A 28 14.84 -3.72 -25.93
CA GLU A 28 15.98 -2.82 -25.78
C GLU A 28 16.77 -3.08 -24.49
N TYR A 29 16.20 -3.86 -23.56
CA TYR A 29 16.81 -4.16 -22.27
C TYR A 29 17.25 -5.62 -22.19
N ASP A 30 18.49 -5.85 -21.76
CA ASP A 30 18.90 -7.17 -21.31
C ASP A 30 18.07 -7.62 -20.09
N GLU A 31 18.09 -8.92 -19.81
CA GLU A 31 17.26 -9.51 -18.76
C GLU A 31 17.57 -8.97 -17.36
N TRP A 32 18.83 -8.61 -17.09
CA TRP A 32 19.22 -8.06 -15.80
C TRP A 32 18.77 -6.62 -15.64
N THR A 33 18.98 -5.78 -16.65
CA THR A 33 18.54 -4.38 -16.63
C THR A 33 17.03 -4.29 -16.49
N HIS A 34 16.28 -5.09 -17.24
CA HIS A 34 14.82 -5.13 -17.13
C HIS A 34 14.35 -5.53 -15.73
N ALA A 35 14.94 -6.58 -15.15
CA ALA A 35 14.63 -7.03 -13.80
C ALA A 35 14.92 -5.95 -12.76
N LYS A 36 16.10 -5.33 -12.80
CA LYS A 36 16.49 -4.25 -11.88
C LYS A 36 15.54 -3.05 -11.93
N LEU A 37 15.16 -2.61 -13.14
CA LEU A 37 14.22 -1.50 -13.31
C LEU A 37 12.83 -1.88 -12.77
N THR A 38 12.38 -3.12 -13.00
CA THR A 38 11.12 -3.63 -12.47
C THR A 38 11.14 -3.67 -10.94
N GLU A 39 12.20 -4.22 -10.32
CA GLU A 39 12.40 -4.27 -8.87
C GLU A 39 12.33 -2.85 -8.26
N GLY A 40 13.01 -1.89 -8.89
CA GLY A 40 12.98 -0.49 -8.49
C GLY A 40 11.58 0.12 -8.55
N LEU A 41 10.85 -0.08 -9.65
CA LEU A 41 9.49 0.42 -9.81
C LEU A 41 8.50 -0.18 -8.80
N MET A 42 8.61 -1.49 -8.54
CA MET A 42 7.80 -2.17 -7.52
C MET A 42 8.05 -1.60 -6.13
N SER A 43 9.32 -1.40 -5.77
CA SER A 43 9.70 -0.82 -4.48
C SER A 43 9.20 0.61 -4.33
N ASP A 44 9.39 1.45 -5.36
CA ASP A 44 8.96 2.85 -5.37
C ASP A 44 7.43 2.98 -5.30
N LEU A 45 6.69 2.11 -6.00
CA LEU A 45 5.23 2.07 -5.95
C LEU A 45 4.75 1.69 -4.55
N TRP A 46 5.31 0.62 -3.98
CA TRP A 46 4.94 0.15 -2.64
C TRP A 46 5.23 1.20 -1.56
N GLN A 47 6.39 1.85 -1.61
CA GLN A 47 6.75 2.91 -0.66
C GLN A 47 5.79 4.10 -0.78
N ASN A 48 5.44 4.51 -2.00
CA ASN A 48 4.47 5.57 -2.24
C ASN A 48 3.07 5.20 -1.70
N TRP A 49 2.65 3.94 -1.86
CA TRP A 49 1.42 3.42 -1.28
C TRP A 49 1.41 3.46 0.25
N CYS A 50 2.50 2.98 0.88
CA CYS A 50 2.65 3.03 2.34
C CYS A 50 2.59 4.46 2.86
N LEU A 51 3.28 5.39 2.18
CA LEU A 51 3.30 6.80 2.55
C LEU A 51 1.91 7.44 2.43
N PHE A 52 1.18 7.13 1.35
CA PHE A 52 -0.19 7.58 1.15
C PHE A 52 -1.09 7.12 2.30
N CYS A 53 -1.12 5.81 2.58
CA CYS A 53 -1.97 5.24 3.63
C CYS A 53 -1.64 5.80 5.01
N ARG A 54 -0.34 5.89 5.36
CA ARG A 54 0.12 6.52 6.60
C ARG A 54 -0.40 7.95 6.73
N ASN A 55 -0.18 8.77 5.70
CA ASN A 55 -0.56 10.18 5.72
C ASN A 55 -2.08 10.36 5.79
N LEU A 56 -2.84 9.52 5.08
CA LEU A 56 -4.29 9.50 5.07
C LEU A 56 -4.86 9.19 6.47
N ILE A 57 -4.39 8.11 7.09
CA ILE A 57 -4.87 7.66 8.42
C ILE A 57 -4.45 8.68 9.50
N HIS A 58 -3.21 9.16 9.45
CA HIS A 58 -2.76 10.20 10.38
C HIS A 58 -3.55 11.51 10.24
N LYS A 59 -3.84 11.93 9.00
CA LYS A 59 -4.66 13.12 8.75
C LYS A 59 -6.09 12.91 9.25
N SER A 60 -6.67 11.74 9.03
CA SER A 60 -8.00 11.37 9.54
C SER A 60 -8.10 11.47 11.06
N CYS A 61 -7.09 10.99 11.79
CA CYS A 61 -7.07 11.08 13.26
C CYS A 61 -6.94 12.53 13.77
N ARG A 62 -6.29 13.42 13.01
CA ARG A 62 -6.10 14.85 13.36
C ARG A 62 -7.23 15.76 12.90
N GLY A 63 -8.23 15.20 12.22
CA GLY A 63 -9.29 15.96 11.57
C GLY A 63 -8.98 16.18 10.08
N ALA A 64 -10.01 15.94 9.29
CA ALA A 64 -9.95 15.88 7.85
C ALA A 64 -11.08 16.70 7.23
N VAL A 65 -10.75 17.35 6.12
CA VAL A 65 -11.73 17.84 5.14
C VAL A 65 -11.65 16.91 3.94
N CYS A 66 -12.80 16.37 3.61
CA CYS A 66 -13.04 15.34 2.61
C CYS A 66 -13.19 15.99 1.23
N ALA A 67 -13.13 15.20 0.16
CA ALA A 67 -13.22 15.77 -1.18
C ALA A 67 -14.63 16.29 -1.52
N ASP A 68 -15.66 15.76 -0.87
CA ASP A 68 -17.05 16.19 -0.94
C ASP A 68 -17.36 17.39 -0.01
N THR A 69 -16.32 18.01 0.58
CA THR A 69 -16.37 19.11 1.56
C THR A 69 -16.85 18.75 2.97
N THR A 70 -17.16 17.47 3.25
CA THR A 70 -17.49 17.03 4.60
C THR A 70 -16.31 17.24 5.55
N VAL A 71 -16.59 17.68 6.78
CA VAL A 71 -15.57 18.02 7.78
C VAL A 71 -15.66 17.09 8.99
N PHE A 72 -14.57 16.38 9.25
CA PHE A 72 -14.39 15.57 10.45
C PHE A 72 -13.43 16.26 11.41
N GLY A 73 -13.90 16.48 12.64
CA GLY A 73 -13.02 16.86 13.74
C GLY A 73 -11.99 15.77 14.08
N PRO A 74 -10.95 16.09 14.86
CA PRO A 74 -9.98 15.11 15.33
C PRO A 74 -10.65 13.99 16.16
N ARG A 75 -9.97 12.84 16.21
CA ARG A 75 -10.28 11.80 17.19
C ARG A 75 -10.18 12.37 18.60
N VAL A 76 -11.17 12.07 19.44
CA VAL A 76 -11.16 12.40 20.87
C VAL A 76 -10.30 11.38 21.60
N THR A 77 -9.19 11.84 22.18
CA THR A 77 -8.29 11.03 23.00
C THR A 77 -7.55 11.93 23.97
N GLN A 78 -7.30 11.44 25.19
CA GLN A 78 -6.58 12.18 26.23
C GLN A 78 -5.07 12.34 25.94
N TYR A 79 -4.52 11.55 25.01
CA TYR A 79 -3.09 11.52 24.71
C TYR A 79 -2.70 12.27 23.43
N GLY A 80 -3.65 12.95 22.79
CA GLY A 80 -3.45 13.67 21.54
C GLY A 80 -3.26 12.77 20.31
N ASN A 81 -2.97 13.40 19.16
CA ASN A 81 -2.86 12.75 17.85
C ASN A 81 -1.50 13.06 17.17
N SER A 82 -0.42 13.16 17.96
CA SER A 82 0.95 13.32 17.42
C SER A 82 1.33 12.12 16.54
N TRP A 83 2.28 12.29 15.62
CA TRP A 83 2.64 11.18 14.73
C TRP A 83 3.28 10.03 15.53
N GLN A 84 4.05 10.34 16.58
CA GLN A 84 4.60 9.33 17.47
C GLN A 84 3.50 8.53 18.15
N ARG A 85 2.46 9.22 18.65
CA ARG A 85 1.36 8.58 19.35
C ARG A 85 0.58 7.64 18.44
N LEU A 86 0.23 8.11 17.24
CA LEU A 86 -0.50 7.30 16.25
C LEU A 86 0.33 6.10 15.78
N GLY A 87 1.61 6.29 15.49
CA GLY A 87 2.52 5.19 15.12
C GLY A 87 2.70 4.17 16.24
N TYR A 88 2.83 4.63 17.49
CA TYR A 88 2.94 3.78 18.67
C TYR A 88 1.69 2.93 18.89
N GLU A 89 0.50 3.54 18.85
CA GLU A 89 -0.77 2.82 18.98
C GLU A 89 -0.97 1.84 17.84
N ALA A 90 -0.72 2.26 16.59
CA ALA A 90 -0.83 1.39 15.43
C ALA A 90 0.16 0.20 15.45
N LYS A 91 1.33 0.36 16.08
CA LYS A 91 2.28 -0.74 16.28
C LYS A 91 1.82 -1.71 17.39
N ASN A 92 1.13 -1.21 18.41
CA ASN A 92 0.76 -1.96 19.61
C ASN A 92 -0.74 -2.30 19.66
N ILE A 93 -1.38 -2.49 18.50
CA ILE A 93 -2.83 -2.80 18.40
C ILE A 93 -3.28 -3.99 19.27
N ASN A 94 -2.39 -4.98 19.47
CA ASN A 94 -2.65 -6.20 20.24
C ASN A 94 -2.08 -6.14 21.66
N GLY A 95 -1.50 -5.00 22.07
CA GLY A 95 -0.81 -4.84 23.35
C GLY A 95 -1.43 -3.77 24.23
N THR A 96 -0.91 -3.64 25.45
CA THR A 96 -1.32 -2.59 26.38
C THR A 96 -0.69 -1.26 26.00
N ILE A 97 -1.52 -0.25 25.72
CA ILE A 97 -1.09 1.10 25.38
C ILE A 97 -0.73 1.87 26.64
N LYS A 98 0.55 2.25 26.78
CA LYS A 98 1.02 3.10 27.88
C LYS A 98 0.82 4.59 27.57
N ASN A 99 0.50 5.40 28.58
CA ASN A 99 0.29 6.85 28.43
C ASN A 99 1.48 7.54 27.73
N ASN A 100 2.70 7.32 28.25
CA ASN A 100 3.94 7.93 27.75
C ASN A 100 4.76 7.00 26.84
N GLY A 101 4.20 5.86 26.40
CA GLY A 101 4.93 4.88 25.59
C GLY A 101 5.37 5.40 24.22
N HIS A 102 4.80 6.53 23.77
CA HIS A 102 5.11 7.16 22.50
C HIS A 102 6.30 8.12 22.54
N ASN A 103 6.78 8.53 23.72
CA ASN A 103 7.80 9.59 23.84
C ASN A 103 9.14 9.23 23.16
N SER A 104 9.52 7.95 23.20
CA SER A 104 10.73 7.42 22.54
C SER A 104 10.39 6.63 21.26
N PHE A 105 9.18 6.78 20.73
CA PHE A 105 8.75 6.02 19.56
C PHE A 105 9.36 6.60 18.28
N LEU A 106 10.07 5.75 17.54
CA LEU A 106 10.80 6.12 16.33
C LEU A 106 10.04 5.66 15.08
N ILE A 107 10.19 6.40 13.99
CA ILE A 107 9.55 6.08 12.70
C ILE A 107 9.87 4.65 12.24
N ARG A 108 11.11 4.17 12.46
CA ARG A 108 11.51 2.79 12.09
C ARG A 108 10.74 1.68 12.81
N TYR A 109 10.00 2.00 13.88
CA TYR A 109 9.17 1.05 14.62
C TYR A 109 7.69 1.10 14.22
N GLU A 110 7.31 1.98 13.30
CA GLU A 110 5.95 2.02 12.76
C GLU A 110 5.57 0.69 12.10
N PRO A 111 4.27 0.34 12.10
CA PRO A 111 3.80 -0.82 11.35
C PRO A 111 3.95 -0.59 9.83
N THR A 112 3.79 -1.66 9.07
CA THR A 112 3.70 -1.56 7.61
C THR A 112 2.39 -0.91 7.20
N TRP A 113 2.44 0.34 6.76
CA TRP A 113 1.25 1.13 6.41
C TRP A 113 0.58 0.79 5.08
N GLY A 114 1.10 -0.15 4.29
CA GLY A 114 0.52 -0.54 2.98
C GLY A 114 -0.21 -1.87 2.95
N ASP A 115 -0.13 -2.66 4.03
CA ASP A 115 -0.72 -3.98 4.14
C ASP A 115 -2.22 -3.85 4.48
N ILE A 116 -3.09 -4.23 3.54
CA ILE A 116 -4.54 -3.97 3.64
C ILE A 116 -5.15 -4.59 4.90
N ASP A 117 -4.77 -5.84 5.22
CA ASP A 117 -5.33 -6.56 6.35
C ASP A 117 -4.90 -5.90 7.69
N LYS A 118 -3.67 -5.36 7.74
CA LYS A 118 -3.21 -4.58 8.91
C LYS A 118 -3.85 -3.20 9.00
N ILE A 119 -4.04 -2.52 7.87
CA ILE A 119 -4.65 -1.18 7.83
C ILE A 119 -6.05 -1.20 8.43
N VAL A 120 -6.87 -2.21 8.11
CA VAL A 120 -8.22 -2.35 8.66
C VAL A 120 -8.19 -2.45 10.19
N ASN A 121 -7.29 -3.27 10.75
CA ASN A 121 -7.11 -3.38 12.20
C ASN A 121 -6.62 -2.06 12.82
N ILE A 122 -5.70 -1.36 12.15
CA ILE A 122 -5.20 -0.06 12.59
C ILE A 122 -6.31 1.00 12.58
N ILE A 123 -7.15 1.07 11.54
CA ILE A 123 -8.27 2.02 11.48
C ILE A 123 -9.25 1.75 12.61
N THR A 124 -9.60 0.49 12.84
CA THR A 124 -10.51 0.09 13.92
C THR A 124 -9.94 0.47 15.29
N HIS A 125 -8.66 0.21 15.53
CA HIS A 125 -7.98 0.54 16.79
C HIS A 125 -7.82 2.05 16.98
N LEU A 126 -7.34 2.76 15.96
CA LEU A 126 -7.16 4.19 16.03
C LEU A 126 -8.51 4.92 16.06
N ASN A 127 -9.59 4.37 15.52
CA ASN A 127 -10.96 4.90 15.63
C ASN A 127 -11.08 6.41 15.26
N PRO A 128 -10.62 6.86 14.08
CA PRO A 128 -10.85 8.23 13.63
C PRO A 128 -12.35 8.48 13.38
N LYS A 129 -12.79 9.75 13.33
CA LYS A 129 -14.22 10.04 13.18
C LYS A 129 -14.82 9.56 11.85
N ASN A 130 -14.04 9.56 10.77
CA ASN A 130 -14.38 9.03 9.45
C ASN A 130 -14.02 7.54 9.28
N LYS A 131 -13.93 6.76 10.38
CA LYS A 131 -13.50 5.34 10.31
C LYS A 131 -14.33 4.50 9.36
N ASN A 132 -15.66 4.69 9.32
CA ASN A 132 -16.55 3.84 8.52
C ASN A 132 -16.24 3.99 7.03
N CYS A 133 -15.87 5.20 6.64
CA CYS A 133 -15.50 5.56 5.28
C CYS A 133 -14.16 4.92 4.88
N LEU A 134 -13.18 4.98 5.79
CA LEU A 134 -11.90 4.31 5.60
C LEU A 134 -12.08 2.78 5.55
N LEU A 135 -12.88 2.21 6.45
CA LEU A 135 -13.16 0.77 6.47
C LEU A 135 -13.90 0.32 5.20
N ALA A 136 -14.85 1.11 4.70
CA ALA A 136 -15.51 0.83 3.42
C ALA A 136 -14.52 0.82 2.25
N ALA A 137 -13.60 1.79 2.19
CA ALA A 137 -12.63 1.88 1.12
C ALA A 137 -11.53 0.80 1.18
N PHE A 138 -10.96 0.54 2.36
CA PHE A 138 -9.94 -0.51 2.53
C PHE A 138 -10.54 -1.92 2.60
N GLY A 139 -11.85 -2.03 2.84
CA GLY A 139 -12.61 -3.29 2.92
C GLY A 139 -13.21 -3.77 1.59
N MET A 140 -12.94 -3.10 0.46
CA MET A 140 -13.54 -3.42 -0.85
C MET A 140 -13.18 -4.80 -1.42
N GLY A 141 -12.31 -5.58 -0.77
CA GLY A 141 -11.87 -6.89 -1.25
C GLY A 141 -10.83 -6.85 -2.36
N LEU A 142 -10.26 -5.67 -2.66
CA LEU A 142 -9.15 -5.47 -3.59
C LEU A 142 -7.83 -5.82 -2.88
N LYS A 143 -7.28 -7.00 -3.18
CA LYS A 143 -6.18 -7.61 -2.41
C LYS A 143 -4.90 -7.83 -3.22
N ASP A 144 -4.88 -7.56 -4.52
CA ASP A 144 -3.70 -7.80 -5.34
C ASP A 144 -2.51 -6.92 -4.93
N ILE A 145 -2.77 -5.76 -4.30
CA ILE A 145 -1.74 -4.91 -3.68
C ILE A 145 -0.89 -5.69 -2.65
N ASN A 146 -1.45 -6.66 -1.93
CA ASN A 146 -0.68 -7.48 -0.99
C ASN A 146 0.30 -8.41 -1.73
N TYR A 147 0.00 -8.78 -2.98
CA TYR A 147 0.94 -9.56 -3.80
C TYR A 147 2.14 -8.73 -4.27
N LEU A 148 1.98 -7.42 -4.46
CA LEU A 148 3.13 -6.51 -4.66
C LEU A 148 4.10 -6.57 -3.47
N GLN A 149 3.56 -6.59 -2.25
CA GLN A 149 4.39 -6.71 -1.04
C GLN A 149 5.16 -8.03 -1.03
N LEU A 150 4.48 -9.16 -1.32
CA LEU A 150 5.12 -10.48 -1.39
C LEU A 150 6.23 -10.49 -2.44
N ALA A 151 5.94 -10.00 -3.64
CA ALA A 151 6.90 -10.00 -4.73
C ALA A 151 8.11 -9.11 -4.43
N ARG A 152 7.91 -7.93 -3.84
CA ARG A 152 9.00 -7.05 -3.38
C ARG A 152 9.84 -7.71 -2.28
N ASN A 153 9.21 -8.39 -1.32
CA ASN A 153 9.94 -9.09 -0.26
C ASN A 153 10.78 -10.25 -0.85
N ALA A 154 10.22 -10.99 -1.81
CA ALA A 154 10.95 -12.02 -2.55
C ALA A 154 12.12 -11.42 -3.36
N CYS A 155 11.96 -10.24 -3.98
CA CYS A 155 13.07 -9.52 -4.61
C CYS A 155 14.17 -9.13 -3.60
N ALA A 156 13.81 -8.78 -2.37
CA ALA A 156 14.77 -8.34 -1.36
C ALA A 156 15.57 -9.49 -0.74
N HIS A 157 14.93 -10.65 -0.53
CA HIS A 157 15.56 -11.81 0.12
C HIS A 157 16.16 -12.82 -0.86
N LYS A 158 15.54 -12.99 -2.04
CA LYS A 158 15.98 -13.91 -3.12
C LYS A 158 16.25 -15.34 -2.63
N ASN A 159 15.54 -15.80 -1.60
CA ASN A 159 15.62 -17.17 -1.11
C ASN A 159 14.44 -18.01 -1.63
N VAL A 160 14.59 -19.34 -1.54
CA VAL A 160 13.62 -20.30 -2.08
C VAL A 160 12.27 -20.14 -1.39
N GLU A 161 12.26 -19.92 -0.08
CA GLU A 161 11.06 -19.84 0.74
C GLU A 161 10.16 -18.65 0.33
N THR A 162 10.74 -17.46 0.12
CA THR A 162 9.97 -16.28 -0.29
C THR A 162 9.46 -16.37 -1.73
N ILE A 163 10.20 -17.07 -2.60
CA ILE A 163 9.78 -17.33 -3.99
C ILE A 163 8.63 -18.34 -4.01
N GLU A 164 8.74 -19.44 -3.27
CA GLU A 164 7.69 -20.43 -3.14
C GLU A 164 6.43 -19.85 -2.49
N GLU A 165 6.58 -19.00 -1.47
CA GLU A 165 5.46 -18.28 -0.87
C GLU A 165 4.74 -17.40 -1.90
N LEU A 166 5.50 -16.64 -2.70
CA LEU A 166 4.94 -15.81 -3.77
C LEU A 166 4.14 -16.66 -4.77
N ILE A 167 4.74 -17.74 -5.29
CA ILE A 167 4.10 -18.64 -6.26
C ILE A 167 2.84 -19.26 -5.65
N ASN A 168 2.94 -19.83 -4.45
CA ASN A 168 1.82 -20.55 -3.83
C ASN A 168 0.63 -19.62 -3.53
N LYS A 169 0.88 -18.38 -3.11
CA LYS A 169 -0.18 -17.40 -2.83
C LYS A 169 -0.81 -16.80 -4.09
N THR A 170 -0.14 -16.87 -5.24
CA THR A 170 -0.58 -16.15 -6.46
C THR A 170 -0.96 -17.06 -7.62
N LYS A 171 -0.55 -18.33 -7.64
CA LYS A 171 -0.77 -19.27 -8.76
C LYS A 171 -2.24 -19.49 -9.15
N LEU A 172 -3.19 -19.25 -8.25
CA LEU A 172 -4.62 -19.35 -8.58
C LEU A 172 -5.15 -18.12 -9.32
N PHE A 173 -4.48 -16.98 -9.20
CA PHE A 173 -4.94 -15.68 -9.72
C PHE A 173 -4.08 -15.17 -10.87
N TYR A 174 -2.82 -15.61 -10.96
CA TYR A 174 -1.85 -15.14 -11.94
C TYR A 174 -1.20 -16.32 -12.67
N ASP A 175 -0.82 -16.08 -13.92
CA ASP A 175 0.07 -16.98 -14.65
C ASP A 175 1.51 -16.79 -14.17
N VAL A 176 1.96 -17.70 -13.32
CA VAL A 176 3.29 -17.73 -12.70
C VAL A 176 4.16 -18.87 -13.23
N THR A 177 3.72 -19.54 -14.29
CA THR A 177 4.42 -20.71 -14.86
C THR A 177 5.80 -20.38 -15.41
N THR A 178 6.00 -19.13 -15.80
CA THR A 178 7.25 -18.61 -16.40
C THR A 178 8.05 -17.73 -15.44
N LEU A 179 7.69 -17.67 -14.16
CA LEU A 179 8.36 -16.83 -13.16
C LEU A 179 9.76 -17.37 -12.86
N LYS A 180 10.80 -16.71 -13.39
CA LYS A 180 12.21 -17.06 -13.14
C LYS A 180 12.78 -16.24 -11.99
N LYS A 181 12.40 -14.97 -11.93
CA LYS A 181 12.79 -14.00 -10.90
C LYS A 181 11.54 -13.44 -10.24
N PRO A 182 11.59 -13.05 -8.95
CA PRO A 182 10.46 -12.43 -8.28
C PRO A 182 9.90 -11.19 -9.00
N SER A 183 10.78 -10.41 -9.65
CA SER A 183 10.39 -9.25 -10.46
C SER A 183 9.51 -9.59 -11.66
N ASP A 184 9.63 -10.81 -12.20
CA ASP A 184 8.85 -11.23 -13.37
C ASP A 184 7.35 -11.27 -13.05
N PHE A 185 7.00 -11.41 -11.76
CA PHE A 185 5.60 -11.39 -11.31
C PHE A 185 4.88 -10.10 -11.68
N ALA A 186 5.57 -8.95 -11.74
CA ALA A 186 4.98 -7.70 -12.21
C ALA A 186 4.38 -7.80 -13.63
N TRP A 187 4.93 -8.72 -14.42
CA TRP A 187 4.60 -9.02 -15.81
C TRP A 187 3.83 -10.33 -15.97
N SER A 188 3.39 -10.95 -14.86
CA SER A 188 2.44 -12.06 -14.91
C SER A 188 1.04 -11.55 -15.24
N LEU A 189 0.36 -12.22 -16.15
CA LEU A 189 -1.04 -11.92 -16.48
C LEU A 189 -1.97 -12.43 -15.39
N LYS A 190 -2.94 -11.60 -14.99
CA LYS A 190 -4.03 -12.03 -14.12
C LYS A 190 -4.98 -12.94 -14.90
N LYS A 191 -5.21 -14.14 -14.40
CA LYS A 191 -6.05 -15.18 -15.03
C LYS A 191 -7.46 -14.64 -15.29
N GLY A 192 -7.99 -14.97 -16.46
CA GLY A 192 -9.29 -14.45 -16.92
C GLY A 192 -9.28 -12.98 -17.33
N THR A 193 -8.10 -12.35 -17.42
CA THR A 193 -7.94 -10.96 -17.89
C THR A 193 -6.74 -10.83 -18.82
N HIS A 194 -6.59 -9.67 -19.45
CA HIS A 194 -5.40 -9.29 -20.23
C HIS A 194 -4.52 -8.26 -19.51
N SER A 195 -4.62 -8.21 -18.17
CA SER A 195 -3.92 -7.23 -17.35
C SER A 195 -2.73 -7.85 -16.64
N PHE A 196 -1.58 -7.19 -16.75
CA PHE A 196 -0.42 -7.53 -15.93
C PHE A 196 -0.64 -7.16 -14.47
N ALA A 197 0.04 -7.86 -13.56
CA ALA A 197 -0.03 -7.62 -12.12
C ALA A 197 0.24 -6.15 -11.77
N PHE A 198 1.25 -5.53 -12.38
CA PHE A 198 1.60 -4.14 -12.10
C PHE A 198 0.44 -3.15 -12.34
N TYR A 199 -0.24 -3.27 -13.48
CA TYR A 199 -1.40 -2.42 -13.78
C TYR A 199 -2.56 -2.70 -12.84
N THR A 200 -2.71 -3.94 -12.39
CA THR A 200 -3.75 -4.32 -11.43
C THR A 200 -3.49 -3.66 -10.07
N TRP A 201 -2.25 -3.67 -9.58
CA TRP A 201 -1.90 -2.97 -8.34
C TRP A 201 -2.15 -1.47 -8.43
N LEU A 202 -1.74 -0.83 -9.53
CA LEU A 202 -2.01 0.59 -9.77
C LEU A 202 -3.52 0.89 -9.77
N TYR A 203 -4.30 0.05 -10.45
CA TYR A 203 -5.75 0.19 -10.51
C TYR A 203 -6.37 0.10 -9.11
N GLU A 204 -6.09 -0.98 -8.37
CA GLU A 204 -6.65 -1.18 -7.03
C GLU A 204 -6.26 -0.04 -6.08
N MET A 205 -4.99 0.39 -6.09
CA MET A 205 -4.52 1.49 -5.27
C MET A 205 -5.27 2.80 -5.56
N ARG A 206 -5.54 3.09 -6.84
CA ARG A 206 -6.30 4.29 -7.25
C ARG A 206 -7.75 4.19 -6.81
N ILE A 207 -8.39 3.03 -6.95
CA ILE A 207 -9.78 2.80 -6.54
C ILE A 207 -9.91 2.96 -5.01
N ILE A 208 -9.05 2.32 -4.23
CA ILE A 208 -9.06 2.45 -2.77
C ILE A 208 -8.79 3.90 -2.38
N ALA A 209 -7.75 4.54 -2.94
CA ALA A 209 -7.41 5.92 -2.62
C ALA A 209 -8.55 6.92 -2.91
N LYS A 210 -9.24 6.73 -4.04
CA LYS A 210 -10.40 7.54 -4.44
C LYS A 210 -11.54 7.39 -3.44
N ASN A 211 -11.93 6.16 -3.12
CA ASN A 211 -13.02 5.89 -2.17
C ASN A 211 -12.68 6.36 -0.76
N ALA A 212 -11.43 6.18 -0.33
CA ALA A 212 -10.96 6.58 0.99
C ALA A 212 -10.87 8.10 1.17
N ILE A 213 -11.15 8.91 0.15
CA ILE A 213 -11.11 10.38 0.20
C ILE A 213 -12.43 11.03 -0.22
N LEU A 214 -13.20 10.39 -1.11
CA LEU A 214 -14.52 10.83 -1.55
C LEU A 214 -15.64 10.59 -0.54
N THR A 215 -15.54 9.52 0.24
CA THR A 215 -16.60 9.12 1.18
C THR A 215 -16.26 9.39 2.62
N CYS A 216 -15.14 10.07 2.89
CA CYS A 216 -14.81 10.46 4.26
C CYS A 216 -15.94 11.31 4.81
#